data_AF-A0A356E7R7-F1
#
_entry.id   AF-A0A356E7R7-F1
#
_cell.length_a   1.000
_cell.length_b   1.000
_cell.length_c   1.000
_cell.angle_alpha   90.00
_cell.angle_beta   90.00
_cell.angle_gamma   90.00
#
_symmetry.space_group_name_H-M   'P 1'
#
loop_
_entity.id
_entity.type
_entity.pdbx_description
1 polymer ?
#
loop_
_entity_poly.entity_id
_entity_poly.type
_entity_poly.pdbx_seq_one_letter_code
_entity_poly.pdbx_strand_id
1 'polypeptide(L)'
;QDLDEMLHEKLAPMFAQYGDRLSIRHLHDVTPGYECEHSAQVVQVVEKLLGEKCQAVNYCTEAPFIQQLCPTLVLGPGSIEQAHQPDEYLSAEFIQPTGILLNKLIRHFC
;
A
#
# COMPACT_ATOMS: atom_id res chain seq x y z
N GLN A 1 11.33 -7.61 -15.78
CA GLN A 1 11.46 -6.47 -16.70
C GLN A 1 10.84 -5.29 -16.01
N ASP A 2 11.54 -4.17 -16.00
CA ASP A 2 11.04 -2.91 -15.46
C ASP A 2 9.97 -2.33 -16.41
N LEU A 3 9.00 -1.58 -15.88
CA LEU A 3 7.93 -0.97 -16.68
C LEU A 3 8.50 -0.01 -17.73
N ASP A 4 9.56 0.72 -17.38
CA ASP A 4 10.21 1.66 -18.29
C ASP A 4 10.88 0.95 -19.46
N GLU A 5 11.53 -0.19 -19.22
CA GLU A 5 12.08 -1.05 -20.27
C GLU A 5 10.97 -1.53 -21.22
N MET A 6 9.84 -1.98 -20.67
CA MET A 6 8.69 -2.43 -21.46
C MET A 6 8.10 -1.30 -22.30
N LEU A 7 8.00 -0.08 -21.75
CA LEU A 7 7.53 1.09 -22.49
C LEU A 7 8.46 1.44 -23.65
N HIS A 8 9.77 1.47 -23.41
CA HIS A 8 10.76 1.76 -24.46
C HIS A 8 10.76 0.70 -25.55
N GLU A 9 10.66 -0.58 -25.20
CA GLU A 9 10.58 -1.68 -26.17
C GLU A 9 9.32 -1.56 -27.05
N LYS A 10 8.16 -1.29 -26.45
CA LYS A 10 6.90 -1.16 -27.20
C LYS A 10 6.84 0.09 -28.06
N LEU A 11 7.48 1.18 -27.65
CA LEU A 11 7.47 2.46 -28.36
C LEU A 11 8.65 2.61 -29.34
N ALA A 12 9.58 1.66 -29.39
CA ALA A 12 10.73 1.68 -30.30
C ALA A 12 10.37 1.98 -31.78
N PRO A 13 9.30 1.42 -32.36
CA PRO A 13 8.89 1.76 -33.74
C PRO A 13 8.49 3.23 -33.91
N MET A 14 7.89 3.85 -32.88
CA MET A 14 7.51 5.26 -32.93
C MET A 14 8.73 6.16 -32.82
N PHE A 15 9.68 5.83 -31.96
CA PHE A 15 10.95 6.56 -31.89
C PHE A 15 11.73 6.47 -33.20
N ALA A 16 11.73 5.30 -33.86
CA ALA A 16 12.35 5.14 -35.18
C ALA A 16 11.68 6.02 -36.26
N GLN A 17 10.36 6.18 -36.21
CA GLN A 17 9.60 6.97 -37.19
C GLN A 17 9.70 8.49 -36.95
N TYR A 18 9.66 8.93 -35.69
CA TYR A 18 9.48 10.34 -35.34
C TYR A 18 10.72 10.99 -34.68
N GLY A 19 11.74 10.20 -34.36
CA GLY A 19 12.98 10.66 -33.72
C GLY A 19 12.70 11.48 -32.46
N ASP A 20 13.40 12.61 -32.35
CA ASP A 20 13.40 13.48 -31.16
C ASP A 20 12.09 14.27 -30.95
N ARG A 21 11.07 14.02 -31.76
CA ARG A 21 9.73 14.62 -31.58
C ARG A 21 8.94 13.95 -30.45
N LEU A 22 9.39 12.79 -29.96
CA LEU A 22 8.81 12.05 -28.85
C LEU A 22 9.82 11.99 -27.71
N SER A 23 9.36 12.13 -26.47
CA SER A 23 10.17 11.96 -25.27
C SER A 23 9.34 11.30 -24.18
N ILE A 24 9.92 10.32 -23.49
CA ILE A 24 9.35 9.74 -22.27
C ILE A 24 10.06 10.40 -21.08
N ARG A 25 9.29 10.78 -20.07
CA ARG A 25 9.80 11.31 -18.81
C ARG A 25 8.86 10.93 -17.68
N HIS A 26 9.43 10.61 -16.53
CA HIS A 26 8.66 10.46 -15.30
C HIS A 26 8.08 11.83 -14.89
N LEU A 27 6.81 11.84 -14.48
CA LEU A 27 6.17 13.05 -13.94
C LEU A 27 6.55 13.29 -12.47
N HIS A 28 6.83 12.21 -11.75
CA HIS A 28 7.23 12.20 -10.35
C HIS A 28 8.00 10.91 -10.06
N ASP A 29 8.71 10.90 -8.93
CA ASP A 29 9.34 9.68 -8.41
C ASP A 29 8.27 8.65 -8.05
N VAL A 30 8.61 7.37 -8.19
CA VAL A 30 7.69 6.29 -7.81
C VAL A 30 7.60 6.18 -6.30
N THR A 31 6.41 5.88 -5.78
CA THR A 31 6.27 5.48 -4.37
C THR A 31 6.93 4.11 -4.22
N PRO A 32 7.92 3.95 -3.32
CA PRO A 32 8.62 2.69 -3.19
C PRO A 32 7.69 1.61 -2.63
N GLY A 33 7.88 0.38 -3.10
CA GLY A 33 7.30 -0.80 -2.45
C GLY A 33 7.85 -0.95 -1.04
N TYR A 34 7.04 -1.53 -0.16
CA TYR A 34 7.36 -1.62 1.26
C TYR A 34 6.75 -2.87 1.88
N GLU A 35 7.45 -3.42 2.87
CA GLU A 35 6.99 -4.49 3.75
C GLU A 35 7.49 -4.21 5.18
N CYS A 36 6.61 -4.39 6.17
CA CYS A 36 7.05 -4.49 7.56
C CYS A 36 7.56 -5.91 7.80
N GLU A 37 8.80 -6.04 8.26
CA GLU A 37 9.39 -7.32 8.63
C GLU A 37 8.42 -8.16 9.47
N HIS A 38 8.13 -9.38 9.03
CA HIS A 38 7.21 -10.30 9.73
C HIS A 38 7.68 -10.65 11.15
N SER A 39 8.98 -10.49 11.41
CA SER A 39 9.59 -10.66 12.73
C SER A 39 9.33 -9.48 13.68
N ALA A 40 8.87 -8.34 13.17
CA ALA A 40 8.60 -7.16 13.99
C ALA A 40 7.48 -7.45 15.00
N GLN A 41 7.67 -6.99 16.24
CA GLN A 41 6.72 -7.20 17.33
C GLN A 41 5.31 -6.71 16.96
N VAL A 42 5.21 -5.58 16.25
CA VAL A 42 3.93 -4.99 15.84
C VAL A 42 3.14 -5.94 14.93
N VAL A 43 3.79 -6.64 14.00
CA VAL A 43 3.16 -7.63 13.11
C VAL A 43 2.61 -8.78 13.94
N GLN A 44 3.45 -9.39 14.79
CA GLN A 44 3.05 -10.55 15.58
C GLN A 44 1.88 -10.25 16.54
N VAL A 45 1.87 -9.07 17.14
CA VAL A 45 0.79 -8.63 18.04
C VAL A 45 -0.50 -8.39 17.26
N VAL A 46 -0.42 -7.68 16.13
CA VAL A 46 -1.60 -7.38 15.29
C VAL A 46 -2.22 -8.67 14.75
N GLU A 47 -1.40 -9.58 14.19
CA GLU A 47 -1.87 -10.86 13.67
C GLU A 47 -2.54 -11.70 14.77
N LYS A 48 -1.95 -11.73 15.97
CA LYS A 48 -2.53 -12.46 17.12
C LYS A 48 -3.87 -11.87 17.57
N LEU A 49 -4.01 -10.55 17.56
CA LEU A 49 -5.25 -9.87 17.98
C LEU A 49 -6.36 -9.99 16.96
N LEU A 50 -6.02 -9.99 15.66
CA LEU A 50 -6.96 -10.18 14.55
C LEU A 50 -7.31 -11.65 14.29
N GLY A 51 -6.39 -12.57 14.59
CA GLY A 51 -6.51 -13.97 14.17
C GLY A 51 -6.23 -14.17 12.67
N GLU A 52 -5.67 -13.17 12.00
CA GLU A 52 -5.38 -13.16 10.56
C GLU A 52 -3.92 -12.78 10.30
N LYS A 53 -3.42 -13.17 9.12
CA LYS A 53 -2.05 -12.85 8.69
C LYS A 53 -2.01 -11.52 7.95
N CYS A 54 -0.94 -10.75 8.15
CA CYS A 54 -0.70 -9.57 7.35
C CYS A 54 -0.49 -9.94 5.87
N GLN A 55 -0.90 -9.06 4.97
CA GLN A 55 -0.84 -9.29 3.53
C GLN A 55 -0.25 -8.07 2.82
N ALA A 56 0.46 -8.32 1.72
CA ALA A 56 0.84 -7.27 0.79
C ALA A 56 -0.32 -6.96 -0.15
N VAL A 57 -0.49 -5.68 -0.47
CA VAL A 57 -1.58 -5.15 -1.29
C VAL A 57 -1.03 -4.27 -2.39
N ASN A 58 -1.69 -4.27 -3.56
CA ASN A 58 -1.20 -3.57 -4.75
C ASN A 58 -1.72 -2.13 -4.84
N TYR A 59 -1.46 -1.34 -3.79
CA TYR A 59 -1.71 0.09 -3.78
C TYR A 59 -0.66 0.82 -2.94
N CYS A 60 -0.51 2.11 -3.19
CA CYS A 60 0.45 2.95 -2.48
C CYS A 60 -0.16 3.56 -1.23
N THR A 61 0.67 3.74 -0.20
CA THR A 61 0.38 4.51 1.02
C THR A 61 1.64 5.28 1.42
N GLU A 62 1.59 6.02 2.51
CA GLU A 62 2.72 6.72 3.11
C GLU A 62 3.63 5.80 3.94
N ALA A 63 3.22 4.54 4.15
CA ALA A 63 3.95 3.57 4.98
C ALA A 63 5.44 3.40 4.62
N PRO A 64 5.87 3.39 3.34
CA PRO A 64 7.29 3.30 2.98
C PRO A 64 8.14 4.46 3.54
N PHE A 65 7.55 5.64 3.68
CA PHE A 65 8.25 6.82 4.20
C PHE A 65 8.27 6.83 5.73
N ILE A 66 7.15 6.48 6.37
CA ILE A 66 7.05 6.40 7.83
C ILE A 66 7.93 5.27 8.39
N GLN A 67 8.08 4.17 7.64
CA GLN A 67 8.93 3.04 8.04
C GLN A 67 10.38 3.45 8.35
N GLN A 68 10.88 4.51 7.71
CA GLN A 68 12.23 5.01 7.94
C GLN A 68 12.43 5.52 9.38
N LEU A 69 11.33 5.79 10.09
CA LEU A 69 11.30 6.21 11.48
C LEU A 69 10.97 5.03 12.42
N CYS A 70 10.07 4.12 12.03
CA CYS A 70 9.63 3.01 12.90
C CYS A 70 8.88 1.88 12.16
N PRO A 71 8.79 0.65 12.74
CA PRO A 71 7.93 -0.41 12.20
C PRO A 71 6.50 0.07 11.96
N THR A 72 6.02 -0.07 10.73
CA THR A 72 4.77 0.53 10.26
C THR A 72 3.81 -0.55 9.76
N LEU A 73 2.50 -0.40 9.98
CA LEU A 73 1.50 -1.27 9.37
C LEU A 73 0.32 -0.42 8.92
N VAL A 74 -0.27 -0.82 7.79
CA VAL A 74 -1.53 -0.24 7.32
C VAL A 74 -2.66 -1.10 7.86
N LEU A 75 -3.52 -0.51 8.68
CA LEU A 75 -4.63 -1.19 9.33
C LEU A 75 -5.79 -0.21 9.50
N GLY A 76 -6.97 -0.58 9.02
CA GLY A 76 -8.15 0.25 9.10
C GLY A 76 -9.45 -0.54 8.90
N PRO A 77 -10.60 0.06 9.21
CA PRO A 77 -11.91 -0.54 8.97
C PRO A 77 -12.27 -0.48 7.47
N GLY A 78 -13.11 -1.40 7.01
CA GLY A 78 -13.68 -1.38 5.66
C GLY A 78 -13.12 -2.45 4.73
N SER A 79 -13.40 -2.28 3.45
CA SER A 79 -12.95 -3.18 2.38
C SER A 79 -12.41 -2.38 1.21
N ILE A 80 -11.32 -2.87 0.62
CA ILE A 80 -10.76 -2.29 -0.61
C ILE A 80 -11.74 -2.40 -1.79
N GLU A 81 -12.65 -3.36 -1.74
CA GLU A 81 -13.70 -3.54 -2.76
C GLU A 81 -14.71 -2.39 -2.76
N GLN A 82 -14.85 -1.65 -1.65
CA GLN A 82 -15.74 -0.50 -1.53
C GLN A 82 -15.02 0.85 -1.65
N ALA A 83 -13.71 0.88 -1.42
CA ALA A 83 -12.91 2.10 -1.54
C ALA A 83 -12.89 2.61 -2.99
N HIS A 84 -13.02 3.94 -3.17
CA HIS A 84 -13.03 4.60 -4.49
C HIS A 84 -14.13 4.11 -5.45
N GLN A 85 -15.16 3.43 -4.95
CA GLN A 85 -16.33 3.09 -5.75
C GLN A 85 -17.35 4.25 -5.71
N PRO A 86 -18.23 4.37 -6.72
CA PRO A 86 -19.44 5.18 -6.58
C PRO A 86 -20.20 4.77 -5.31
N ASP A 87 -20.79 5.75 -4.62
CA ASP A 87 -21.47 5.53 -3.34
C ASP A 87 -20.58 4.86 -2.26
N GLU A 88 -19.29 5.21 -2.21
CA GLU A 88 -18.36 4.76 -1.17
C GLU A 88 -18.98 4.88 0.25
N TYR A 89 -18.91 3.80 1.01
CA TYR A 89 -19.42 3.75 2.38
C TYR A 89 -18.56 2.83 3.26
N LEU A 90 -18.67 3.00 4.56
CA LEU A 90 -18.15 2.06 5.55
C LEU A 90 -19.29 1.27 6.16
N SER A 91 -19.29 -0.05 6.03
CA SER A 91 -20.27 -0.91 6.72
C SER A 91 -20.14 -0.72 8.23
N ALA A 92 -21.27 -0.53 8.91
CA ALA A 92 -21.31 -0.32 10.35
C ALA A 92 -20.72 -1.51 11.13
N GLU A 93 -20.67 -2.70 10.53
CA GLU A 93 -20.05 -3.89 11.11
C GLU A 93 -18.56 -3.71 11.40
N PHE A 94 -17.85 -2.85 10.66
CA PHE A 94 -16.43 -2.57 10.90
C PHE A 94 -16.18 -1.60 12.05
N ILE A 95 -17.17 -0.79 12.45
CA ILE A 95 -16.96 0.32 13.39
C ILE A 95 -16.57 -0.19 14.78
N GLN A 96 -17.42 -1.02 15.40
CA GLN A 96 -17.20 -1.50 16.76
C GLN A 96 -15.97 -2.43 16.89
N PRO A 97 -15.77 -3.44 16.01
CA PRO A 97 -14.59 -4.30 16.08
C PRO A 97 -13.27 -3.54 15.95
N THR A 98 -13.18 -2.57 15.03
CA THR A 98 -11.97 -1.76 14.87
C THR A 98 -11.70 -0.90 16.10
N GLY A 99 -12.73 -0.30 16.70
CA GLY A 99 -12.58 0.44 17.96
C GLY A 99 -12.03 -0.44 19.09
N ILE A 100 -12.53 -1.67 19.21
CA ILE A 100 -12.04 -2.66 20.19
C ILE A 100 -10.58 -3.03 19.90
N LEU A 101 -10.24 -3.28 18.64
CA LEU A 101 -8.88 -3.64 18.22
C LEU A 101 -7.88 -2.53 18.54
N LEU A 102 -8.17 -1.28 18.15
CA LEU A 102 -7.31 -0.13 18.41
C LEU A 102 -7.10 0.06 19.92
N ASN A 103 -8.14 -0.09 20.73
CA ASN A 103 -8.01 -0.05 22.19
C ASN A 103 -7.10 -1.15 22.75
N LYS A 104 -7.19 -2.38 22.22
CA LYS A 104 -6.30 -3.48 22.62
C LYS A 104 -4.85 -3.22 22.22
N LEU A 105 -4.61 -2.67 21.02
CA LEU A 105 -3.28 -2.30 20.56
C LEU A 105 -2.66 -1.22 21.44
N ILE A 106 -3.38 -0.13 21.69
CA ILE A 106 -2.91 0.97 22.55
C ILE A 106 -2.56 0.43 23.94
N ARG A 107 -3.44 -0.35 24.58
CA ARG A 107 -3.17 -0.94 25.91
C ARG A 107 -2.04 -1.97 25.93
N HIS A 108 -1.67 -2.55 24.79
CA HIS A 108 -0.56 -3.49 24.72
C HIS A 108 0.79 -2.78 24.65
N PHE A 109 0.86 -1.64 23.95
CA PHE A 109 2.10 -0.92 23.69
C PHE A 109 2.33 0.32 24.58
N CYS A 110 1.30 0.81 25.26
CA CYS A 110 1.34 1.94 26.20
C CYS A 110 0.86 1.51 27.58
#